data_AF-A0AAD6W6W3-F1
#
_entry.id   AF-A0AAD6W6W3-F1
#
_cell.length_a   1.000
_cell.length_b   1.000
_cell.length_c   1.000
_cell.angle_alpha   90.00
_cell.angle_beta   90.00
_cell.angle_gamma   90.00
#
_symmetry.space_group_name_H-M   'P 1'
#
loop_
_entity.id
_entity.type
_entity.pdbx_description
1 polymer ?
#
loop_
_entity_poly.entity_id
_entity_poly.type
_entity_poly.pdbx_seq_one_letter_code
_entity_poly.pdbx_strand_id
1 'polypeptide(L)'
;MSGEIPADIYSFSNLKISSLAENNFSGILKPGIGKLYNLQILKAGFNSLVGPIPPEIGNLTQLFFLVLSENSFSGHIPPELSKLLEPDAPYDEKKRGRPLFHTNPTSPYIFFRNWIPN
;
A
#
# COMPACT_ATOMS: atom_id res chain seq x y z
N MET A 1 7.18 15.24 6.55
CA MET A 1 7.03 14.75 7.94
C MET A 1 8.10 13.70 8.21
N SER A 2 8.55 13.55 9.46
CA SER A 2 9.54 12.56 9.88
C SER A 2 9.07 11.84 11.15
N GLY A 3 9.60 10.63 11.38
CA GLY A 3 9.22 9.77 12.50
C GLY A 3 8.35 8.58 12.07
N GLU A 4 7.80 7.86 13.03
CA GLU A 4 6.92 6.73 12.73
C GLU A 4 5.54 7.17 12.24
N ILE A 5 4.86 6.29 11.51
CA ILE A 5 3.43 6.45 11.22
C ILE A 5 2.65 6.38 12.57
N PRO A 6 1.94 7.45 12.97
CA PRO A 6 1.20 7.47 14.23
C PRO A 6 0.10 6.41 14.24
N ALA A 7 -0.08 5.72 15.37
CA ALA A 7 -1.11 4.69 15.49
C ALA A 7 -2.54 5.24 15.33
N ASP A 8 -2.71 6.54 15.59
CA ASP A 8 -3.99 7.23 15.46
C ASP A 8 -4.51 7.25 14.02
N ILE A 9 -3.63 7.17 13.01
CA ILE A 9 -4.08 7.10 11.62
C ILE A 9 -4.94 5.87 11.35
N TYR A 10 -4.72 4.80 12.10
CA TYR A 10 -5.46 3.55 12.01
C TYR A 10 -6.84 3.61 12.68
N SER A 11 -7.16 4.70 13.39
CA SER A 11 -8.47 4.91 14.01
C SER A 11 -9.51 5.47 13.02
N PHE A 12 -9.07 6.01 11.88
CA PHE A 12 -9.94 6.62 10.87
C PHE A 12 -10.56 5.57 9.95
N SER A 13 -11.49 4.77 10.47
CA SER A 13 -12.17 3.70 9.73
C SER A 13 -12.91 4.16 8.47
N ASN A 14 -13.28 5.44 8.38
CA ASN A 14 -13.96 6.04 7.22
C ASN A 14 -13.01 6.58 6.14
N LEU A 15 -11.69 6.44 6.33
CA LEU A 15 -10.69 7.01 5.44
C LEU A 15 -10.65 6.21 4.13
N LYS A 16 -10.87 6.91 3.00
CA LYS A 16 -10.88 6.31 1.66
C LYS A 16 -9.55 6.46 0.94
N ILE A 17 -8.84 7.56 1.15
CA ILE A 17 -7.59 7.87 0.46
C ILE A 17 -6.56 8.30 1.50
N SER A 18 -5.46 7.57 1.59
CA SER A 18 -4.30 7.89 2.40
C SER A 18 -3.09 8.10 1.48
N SER A 19 -2.51 9.30 1.52
CA SER A 19 -1.28 9.62 0.80
C SER A 19 -0.21 10.08 1.79
N LEU A 20 0.67 9.15 2.11
CA LEU A 20 1.85 9.30 2.95
C LEU A 20 3.15 9.23 2.13
N ALA A 21 3.05 9.11 0.80
CA ALA A 21 4.20 8.99 -0.07
C ALA A 21 5.08 10.23 -0.04
N GLU A 22 6.35 10.08 -0.42
CA GLU A 22 7.34 11.17 -0.52
C GLU A 22 7.54 11.89 0.82
N ASN A 23 7.70 11.10 1.89
CA ASN A 23 7.99 11.61 3.23
C ASN A 23 9.21 10.89 3.81
N ASN A 24 9.59 11.26 5.04
CA ASN A 24 10.69 10.61 5.76
C ASN A 24 10.14 9.74 6.90
N PHE A 25 9.03 9.05 6.66
CA PHE A 25 8.46 8.13 7.65
C PHE A 25 9.38 6.93 7.82
N SER A 26 9.62 6.54 9.07
CA SER A 26 10.49 5.43 9.44
C SER A 26 9.75 4.44 10.34
N GLY A 27 10.42 3.33 10.70
CA GLY A 27 9.82 2.28 11.52
C GLY A 27 8.93 1.33 10.71
N ILE A 28 8.07 0.60 11.41
CA ILE A 28 7.29 -0.50 10.83
C ILE A 28 5.87 -0.07 10.43
N LEU A 29 5.33 -0.69 9.38
CA LEU A 29 3.89 -0.60 9.10
C LEU A 29 3.13 -1.44 10.14
N LYS A 30 2.39 -0.79 11.03
CA LYS A 30 1.74 -1.48 12.16
C LYS A 30 0.50 -2.27 11.71
N PRO A 31 0.17 -3.39 12.38
CA PRO A 31 -1.04 -4.20 12.16
C PRO A 31 -2.36 -3.42 12.15
N GLY A 32 -2.38 -2.26 12.81
CA GLY A 32 -3.54 -1.35 12.83
C GLY A 32 -4.05 -0.96 11.44
N ILE A 33 -3.24 -1.07 10.39
CA ILE A 33 -3.66 -0.82 9.01
C ILE A 33 -4.93 -1.59 8.64
N GLY A 34 -5.14 -2.80 9.16
CA GLY A 34 -6.35 -3.59 8.89
C GLY A 34 -7.65 -3.00 9.44
N LYS A 35 -7.61 -1.96 10.27
CA LYS A 35 -8.79 -1.22 10.72
C LYS A 35 -9.33 -0.25 9.66
N LEU A 36 -8.56 0.04 8.62
CA LEU A 36 -8.94 0.95 7.54
C LEU A 36 -9.70 0.21 6.44
N TYR A 37 -10.70 -0.61 6.79
CA TYR A 37 -11.41 -1.48 5.85
C TYR A 37 -12.12 -0.72 4.69
N ASN A 38 -12.40 0.58 4.84
CA ASN A 38 -12.93 1.45 3.78
C ASN A 38 -11.87 2.10 2.89
N LEU A 39 -10.58 1.83 3.14
CA LEU A 39 -9.48 2.44 2.39
C LEU A 39 -9.45 1.91 0.97
N GLN A 40 -9.42 2.83 0.03
CA GLN A 40 -9.42 2.57 -1.41
C GLN A 40 -8.05 2.79 -2.05
N ILE A 41 -7.35 3.83 -1.57
CA ILE A 41 -6.05 4.24 -2.08
C ILE A 41 -5.09 4.40 -0.90
N LEU A 42 -3.99 3.66 -0.92
CA LEU A 42 -2.88 3.78 0.02
C LEU A 42 -1.58 4.06 -0.74
N LYS A 43 -1.03 5.26 -0.57
CA LYS A 43 0.30 5.60 -1.07
C LYS A 43 1.22 5.81 0.11
N ALA A 44 2.19 4.93 0.30
CA ALA A 44 3.25 5.08 1.30
C ALA A 44 4.64 4.88 0.70
N GLY A 45 4.77 4.93 -0.64
CA GLY A 45 6.06 4.81 -1.31
C GLY A 45 6.98 6.02 -1.09
N PHE A 46 8.27 5.87 -1.38
CA PHE A 46 9.29 6.89 -1.16
C PHE A 46 9.33 7.33 0.31
N ASN A 47 9.55 6.36 1.20
CA ASN A 47 9.72 6.55 2.64
C ASN A 47 10.87 5.64 3.13
N SER A 48 11.16 5.66 4.44
CA SER A 48 12.15 4.80 5.10
C SER A 48 11.50 3.72 5.97
N LEU A 49 10.34 3.18 5.55
CA LEU A 49 9.64 2.13 6.29
C LEU A 49 10.42 0.82 6.21
N VAL A 50 10.48 0.09 7.32
CA VAL A 50 11.25 -1.14 7.49
C VAL A 50 10.39 -2.29 8.02
N GLY A 51 10.91 -3.51 7.96
CA GLY A 51 10.26 -4.70 8.51
C GLY A 51 9.21 -5.31 7.58
N PRO A 52 8.45 -6.32 8.07
CA PRO A 52 7.46 -7.02 7.26
C PRO A 52 6.19 -6.21 7.04
N ILE A 53 5.53 -6.48 5.91
CA ILE A 53 4.17 -6.01 5.66
C ILE A 53 3.23 -6.83 6.57
N PRO A 54 2.43 -6.19 7.43
CA PRO A 54 1.50 -6.89 8.31
C PRO A 54 0.42 -7.63 7.49
N PRO A 55 0.08 -8.89 7.83
CA PRO A 55 -0.96 -9.66 7.14
C PRO A 55 -2.35 -9.00 7.24
N GLU A 56 -2.57 -8.15 8.24
CA GLU A 56 -3.78 -7.34 8.41
C GLU A 56 -4.05 -6.39 7.23
N ILE A 57 -3.07 -6.17 6.34
CA ILE A 57 -3.30 -5.45 5.08
C ILE A 57 -4.41 -6.11 4.23
N GLY A 58 -4.62 -7.42 4.34
CA GLY A 58 -5.71 -8.09 3.65
C GLY A 58 -7.11 -7.76 4.16
N ASN A 59 -7.25 -7.09 5.32
CA ASN A 59 -8.55 -6.56 5.77
C ASN A 59 -8.98 -5.31 5.00
N LEU A 60 -8.10 -4.73 4.18
CA LEU A 60 -8.40 -3.57 3.35
C LEU A 60 -9.24 -3.96 2.12
N THR A 61 -10.41 -4.56 2.33
CA THR A 61 -11.25 -5.16 1.28
C THR A 61 -11.70 -4.20 0.17
N GLN A 62 -11.63 -2.88 0.41
CA GLN A 62 -11.98 -1.84 -0.57
C GLN A 62 -10.76 -1.28 -1.32
N LEU A 63 -9.55 -1.75 -1.01
CA LEU A 63 -8.30 -1.19 -1.56
C LEU A 63 -8.07 -1.68 -2.99
N PHE A 64 -7.96 -0.75 -3.92
CA PHE A 64 -7.64 -1.04 -5.32
C PHE A 64 -6.34 -0.36 -5.78
N PHE A 65 -5.74 0.49 -4.95
CA PHE A 65 -4.49 1.17 -5.27
C PHE A 65 -3.54 1.17 -4.07
N LEU A 66 -2.42 0.46 -4.21
CA LEU A 66 -1.40 0.34 -3.17
C LEU A 66 -0.01 0.67 -3.75
N VAL A 67 0.68 1.61 -3.13
CA VAL A 67 2.07 1.96 -3.47
C VAL A 67 2.93 1.89 -2.22
N LEU A 68 3.85 0.92 -2.18
CA LEU A 68 4.82 0.71 -1.11
C LEU A 68 6.28 0.77 -1.61
N SER A 69 6.49 1.06 -2.90
CA SER A 69 7.82 1.14 -3.54
C SER A 69 8.74 2.15 -2.87
N GLU A 70 10.06 2.00 -3.04
CA GLU A 70 11.04 2.93 -2.45
C GLU A 70 10.88 3.04 -0.93
N ASN A 71 10.85 1.88 -0.28
CA ASN A 71 10.95 1.67 1.17
C ASN A 71 11.94 0.52 1.41
N SER A 72 12.24 0.25 2.67
CA SER A 72 13.15 -0.81 3.13
C SER A 72 12.39 -1.97 3.79
N PHE A 73 11.20 -2.31 3.27
CA PHE A 73 10.43 -3.47 3.73
C PHE A 73 11.22 -4.76 3.55
N SER A 74 11.12 -5.68 4.52
CA SER A 74 11.85 -6.94 4.57
C SER A 74 10.94 -8.08 5.04
N GLY A 75 11.31 -9.34 4.80
CA GLY A 75 10.46 -10.50 5.15
C GLY A 75 9.45 -10.85 4.06
N HIS A 76 8.54 -11.79 4.34
CA HIS A 76 7.65 -12.37 3.32
C HIS A 76 6.48 -11.44 2.96
N ILE A 77 6.08 -11.44 1.68
CA ILE A 77 4.81 -10.83 1.29
C ILE A 77 3.69 -11.67 1.92
N PRO A 78 2.82 -11.07 2.75
CA PRO A 78 1.70 -11.81 3.32
C PRO A 78 0.78 -12.29 2.20
N PRO A 79 0.37 -13.58 2.19
CA PRO A 79 -0.58 -14.10 1.19
C PRO A 79 -1.90 -13.32 1.22
N GLU A 80 -2.24 -12.69 2.33
CA GLU A 80 -3.40 -11.81 2.45
C GLU A 80 -3.37 -10.62 1.50
N LEU A 81 -2.17 -10.16 1.07
CA LEU A 81 -2.02 -9.11 0.07
C LEU A 81 -2.55 -9.56 -1.30
N SER A 82 -2.52 -10.87 -1.60
CA SER A 82 -3.05 -11.40 -2.86
C SER A 82 -4.57 -11.24 -2.95
N LYS A 83 -5.28 -11.16 -1.81
CA LYS A 83 -6.72 -10.87 -1.79
C LYS A 83 -7.06 -9.48 -2.34
N LEU A 84 -6.12 -8.54 -2.27
CA LEU A 84 -6.27 -7.18 -2.81
C LEU A 84 -5.92 -7.09 -4.29
N LEU A 85 -5.20 -8.09 -4.81
CA LEU A 85 -4.86 -8.21 -6.23
C LEU A 85 -6.03 -8.74 -7.06
N GLU A 86 -7.12 -9.16 -6.42
CA GLU A 86 -8.22 -9.85 -7.07
C GLU A 86 -9.59 -9.17 -6.87
N PRO A 87 -9.79 -7.91 -7.33
CA PRO A 87 -11.13 -7.42 -7.58
C PRO A 87 -11.33 -7.07 -9.05
N ASP A 88 -12.46 -7.52 -9.60
CA ASP A 88 -13.09 -7.14 -10.87
C ASP A 88 -13.40 -5.62 -10.95
N ALA A 89 -12.41 -4.74 -10.75
CA ALA A 89 -12.57 -3.31 -10.83
C ALA A 89 -12.49 -2.87 -12.32
N PRO A 90 -13.54 -2.23 -12.87
CA PRO A 90 -13.50 -1.76 -14.25
C PRO A 90 -12.39 -0.71 -14.42
N TYR A 91 -11.45 -1.02 -15.31
CA TYR A 91 -10.41 -0.14 -15.78
C TYR A 91 -11.04 1.10 -16.47
N ASP A 92 -11.09 2.24 -15.79
CA ASP A 92 -11.59 3.51 -16.36
C ASP A 92 -10.42 4.49 -16.59
N GLU A 93 -10.04 4.63 -17.86
CA GLU A 93 -8.95 5.50 -18.34
C GLU A 93 -9.21 7.01 -18.11
N LYS A 94 -10.45 7.43 -17.84
CA LYS A 94 -10.81 8.87 -17.91
C LYS A 94 -10.45 9.70 -16.67
N LYS A 95 -9.88 9.11 -15.62
CA LYS A 95 -9.74 9.79 -14.31
C LYS A 95 -8.35 10.14 -13.79
N ARG A 96 -7.23 10.01 -14.53
CA ARG A 96 -5.93 10.49 -14.01
C ARG A 96 -5.01 11.14 -15.04
N GLY A 97 -4.58 12.37 -14.70
CA GLY A 97 -3.23 12.83 -15.02
C GLY A 97 -2.21 11.77 -14.59
N ARG A 98 -1.40 11.35 -15.55
CA ARG A 98 -0.51 10.18 -15.56
C ARG A 98 0.26 9.96 -14.24
N PRO A 99 0.16 8.78 -13.61
CA PRO A 99 1.33 8.06 -13.11
C PRO A 99 1.98 7.29 -14.28
N LEU A 100 3.31 7.21 -14.32
CA LEU A 100 4.06 6.62 -15.43
C LEU A 100 3.82 5.10 -15.51
N PHE A 101 3.13 4.69 -16.57
CA PHE A 101 2.97 3.29 -16.99
C PHE A 101 4.05 2.95 -18.03
N HIS A 102 4.73 1.82 -17.84
CA HIS A 102 5.24 0.97 -18.90
C HIS A 102 5.17 -0.47 -18.36
N THR A 103 4.64 -1.51 -19.01
CA THR A 103 3.62 -1.72 -20.05
C THR A 103 3.41 -3.25 -20.05
N ASN A 104 2.27 -3.77 -19.55
CA ASN A 104 1.69 -5.06 -20.01
C ASN A 104 0.29 -5.28 -19.36
N PRO A 105 -0.71 -5.86 -20.04
CA PRO A 105 -2.13 -5.55 -19.80
C PRO A 105 -2.93 -6.54 -18.95
N THR A 106 -2.32 -7.40 -18.12
CA THR A 106 -3.08 -8.46 -17.38
C THR A 106 -2.76 -8.59 -15.89
N SER A 107 -2.09 -7.63 -15.25
CA SER A 107 -1.72 -7.80 -13.83
C SER A 107 -1.93 -6.53 -12.99
N PRO A 108 -2.49 -6.64 -11.77
CA PRO A 108 -2.62 -5.52 -10.85
C PRO A 108 -1.24 -5.25 -10.26
N TYR A 109 -0.58 -4.23 -10.77
CA TYR A 109 0.82 -3.95 -10.50
C TYR A 109 1.06 -3.52 -9.05
N ILE A 110 1.56 -4.47 -8.24
CA ILE A 110 2.37 -4.17 -7.06
C ILE A 110 3.83 -4.12 -7.51
N PHE A 111 4.44 -2.93 -7.46
CA PHE A 111 5.87 -2.77 -7.74
C PHE A 111 6.71 -3.18 -6.53
N PHE A 112 7.15 -4.44 -6.49
CA PHE A 112 8.16 -4.95 -5.54
C PHE A 112 9.60 -4.65 -5.99
N ARG A 113 9.89 -3.42 -6.46
CA ARG A 113 11.20 -3.13 -7.10
C ARG A 113 12.42 -3.30 -6.18
N ASN A 114 12.24 -3.33 -4.86
CA ASN A 114 13.32 -3.49 -3.87
C ASN A 114 13.08 -4.64 -2.87
N TRP A 115 12.16 -5.56 -3.17
CA TRP A 115 11.94 -6.72 -2.30
C TRP A 115 13.04 -7.74 -2.58
N ILE A 116 13.98 -7.90 -1.64
CA ILE A 116 14.99 -8.96 -1.69
C ILE A 116 14.38 -10.18 -0.99
N PRO A 117 13.84 -11.17 -1.72
CA PRO A 117 13.60 -12.47 -1.13
C PRO A 117 14.96 -13.08 -0.78
N ASN A 118 15.14 -13.48 0.47
CA ASN A 118 16.20 -14.44 0.83
C ASN A 118 15.78 -15.83 0.35
#